data_AF-A0A0B6Y5J2-F1
#
_entry.id   AF-A0A0B6Y5J2-F1
#
_cell.length_a   1.000
_cell.length_b   1.000
_cell.length_c   1.000
_cell.angle_alpha   90.00
_cell.angle_beta   90.00
_cell.angle_gamma   90.00
#
_symmetry.space_group_name_H-M   'P 1'
#
loop_
_entity.id
_entity.type
_entity.pdbx_description
1 polymer ?
#
loop_
_entity_poly.entity_id
_entity_poly.type
_entity_poly.pdbx_seq_one_letter_code
_entity_poly.pdbx_strand_id
1 'polypeptide(L)'
;KDHIPETILRKLKKYTDNPKFVPEVVEKVSKACKSMVMWVRAMDLYARVFRTVEPKRLALAKAQQELDTVMSLLREKQSKLAAVEAKIAELQKSYDDSVAEKQKLERNIATTAGRLKRSSKLTTALADEQIRW
;
A
#
# COMPACT_ATOMS: atom_id res chain seq x y z
N LYS A 1 -13.93 -9.65 33.90
CA LYS A 1 -14.59 -8.34 33.73
C LYS A 1 -15.48 -8.32 32.49
N ASP A 2 -14.99 -8.84 31.36
CA ASP A 2 -15.68 -8.74 30.06
C ASP A 2 -16.84 -9.74 29.89
N HIS A 3 -16.84 -10.85 30.62
CA HIS A 3 -17.85 -11.90 30.52
C HIS A 3 -18.67 -12.00 31.81
N ILE A 4 -19.43 -10.96 32.15
CA ILE A 4 -20.41 -11.04 33.25
C ILE A 4 -21.72 -11.63 32.70
N PRO A 5 -22.20 -12.78 33.22
CA PRO A 5 -23.44 -13.38 32.77
C PRO A 5 -24.64 -12.46 32.95
N GLU A 6 -25.58 -12.51 32.00
CA GLU A 6 -26.81 -11.69 32.04
C GLU A 6 -27.67 -11.99 33.27
N THR A 7 -27.61 -13.22 33.76
CA THR A 7 -28.27 -13.63 35.00
C THR A 7 -27.75 -12.86 36.22
N ILE A 8 -26.46 -12.54 36.27
CA ILE A 8 -25.85 -11.77 37.35
C ILE A 8 -26.22 -10.30 37.22
N LEU A 9 -26.14 -9.71 36.02
CA LEU A 9 -26.51 -8.31 35.78
C LEU A 9 -27.98 -8.03 36.09
N ARG A 10 -28.88 -8.95 35.73
CA ARG A 10 -30.30 -8.84 36.05
C ARG A 10 -30.58 -8.88 37.56
N LYS A 11 -29.84 -9.72 38.31
CA LYS A 11 -29.91 -9.73 39.78
C LYS A 11 -29.35 -8.44 40.37
N LEU A 12 -28.27 -7.92 39.79
CA LEU A 12 -27.61 -6.70 40.23
C LEU A 12 -28.49 -5.45 40.04
N LYS A 13 -29.31 -5.44 38.99
CA LYS A 13 -30.22 -4.35 38.65
C LYS A 13 -31.16 -3.94 39.80
N LYS A 14 -31.64 -4.91 40.58
CA LYS A 14 -32.44 -4.66 41.79
C LYS A 14 -31.73 -3.75 42.81
N TYR A 15 -30.41 -3.83 42.87
CA TYR A 15 -29.60 -3.04 43.79
C TYR A 15 -29.13 -1.74 43.13
N THR A 16 -28.71 -1.75 41.87
CA THR A 16 -28.23 -0.52 41.19
C THR A 16 -29.33 0.50 40.92
N ASP A 17 -30.59 0.06 40.75
CA ASP A 17 -31.75 0.95 40.60
C ASP A 17 -32.28 1.47 41.96
N ASN A 18 -31.80 0.95 43.09
CA ASN A 18 -32.21 1.38 44.42
C ASN A 18 -31.54 2.72 44.78
N PRO A 19 -32.30 3.79 45.12
CA PRO A 19 -31.74 5.09 45.50
C PRO A 19 -30.91 5.05 46.80
N LYS A 20 -31.06 4.00 47.63
CA LYS A 20 -30.23 3.78 48.82
C LYS A 20 -28.85 3.17 48.50
N PHE A 21 -28.65 2.67 47.28
CA PHE A 21 -27.42 2.02 46.83
C PHE A 21 -26.57 2.98 45.96
N VAL A 22 -26.36 4.17 46.51
CA VAL A 22 -25.55 5.24 45.89
C VAL A 22 -24.34 5.49 46.79
N PRO A 23 -23.13 5.68 46.24
CA PRO A 23 -21.91 5.87 47.03
C PRO A 23 -22.06 6.94 48.12
N GLU A 24 -22.69 8.07 47.79
CA GLU A 24 -22.93 9.20 48.70
C GLU A 24 -23.88 8.86 49.85
N VAL A 25 -24.83 7.96 49.63
CA VAL A 25 -25.78 7.51 50.66
C VAL A 25 -25.14 6.46 51.56
N VAL A 26 -24.37 5.53 50.99
CA VAL A 26 -23.70 4.46 51.72
C VAL A 26 -22.50 4.98 52.53
N GLU A 27 -21.84 6.03 52.07
CA GLU A 27 -20.76 6.72 52.79
C GLU A 27 -21.18 7.21 54.17
N LYS A 28 -22.45 7.63 54.33
CA LYS A 28 -23.01 8.08 55.62
C LYS A 28 -23.06 6.98 56.67
N VAL A 29 -23.04 5.71 56.25
CA VAL A 29 -23.07 4.53 57.13
C VAL A 29 -21.67 3.92 57.24
N SER A 30 -20.94 3.81 56.12
CA SER A 30 -19.59 3.25 56.10
C SER A 30 -18.78 3.75 54.91
N LYS A 31 -17.65 4.39 55.21
CA LYS A 31 -16.65 4.82 54.21
C LYS A 31 -16.02 3.64 53.48
N ALA A 32 -15.82 2.50 54.14
CA ALA A 32 -15.27 1.30 53.50
C ALA A 32 -16.27 0.67 52.51
N CYS A 33 -17.58 0.75 52.80
CA CYS A 33 -18.61 0.23 51.89
C CYS A 33 -18.81 1.11 50.65
N LYS A 34 -18.47 2.41 50.70
CA LYS A 34 -18.52 3.33 49.54
C LYS A 34 -17.74 2.79 48.35
N SER A 35 -16.49 2.35 48.56
CA SER A 35 -15.63 1.87 47.48
C SER A 35 -16.19 0.62 46.80
N MET A 36 -16.81 -0.28 47.56
CA MET A 36 -17.48 -1.46 47.00
C MET A 36 -18.66 -1.07 46.11
N VAL A 37 -19.52 -0.14 46.56
CA VAL A 37 -20.68 0.32 45.78
C VAL A 37 -20.25 1.02 44.49
N MET A 38 -19.19 1.84 44.56
CA MET A 38 -18.60 2.46 43.37
C MET A 38 -18.12 1.41 42.37
N TRP A 39 -17.39 0.40 42.84
CA TRP A 39 -16.89 -0.68 41.97
C TRP A 39 -18.03 -1.46 41.32
N VAL A 40 -19.06 -1.83 42.09
CA VAL A 40 -20.22 -2.57 41.57
C VAL A 40 -20.96 -1.77 40.49
N ARG A 41 -21.19 -0.47 40.71
CA ARG A 41 -21.84 0.40 39.72
C ARG A 41 -20.97 0.59 38.48
N ALA A 42 -19.65 0.71 38.64
CA ALA A 42 -18.71 0.78 37.53
C ALA A 42 -18.71 -0.52 36.70
N MET A 43 -18.84 -1.69 37.34
CA MET A 43 -18.95 -2.97 36.64
C MET A 43 -20.27 -3.11 35.86
N ASP A 44 -21.40 -2.68 36.42
CA ASP A 44 -22.70 -2.66 35.69
C ASP A 44 -22.62 -1.75 34.45
N LEU A 45 -22.11 -0.53 34.62
CA LEU A 45 -21.94 0.41 33.51
C LEU A 45 -20.99 -0.16 32.44
N TYR A 46 -19.85 -0.71 32.86
CA TYR A 46 -18.90 -1.33 31.95
C TYR A 46 -19.54 -2.47 31.16
N ALA A 47 -20.29 -3.38 31.79
CA ALA A 47 -20.90 -4.51 31.11
C ALA A 47 -21.92 -4.08 30.04
N ARG A 48 -22.69 -3.02 30.32
CA ARG A 48 -23.66 -2.45 29.37
C ARG A 48 -22.97 -1.81 28.16
N VAL A 49 -21.92 -1.03 28.41
CA VAL A 49 -21.13 -0.39 27.35
C VAL A 49 -20.36 -1.43 26.55
N PHE A 50 -19.77 -2.43 27.22
CA PHE A 50 -19.01 -3.50 26.58
C PHE A 50 -19.87 -4.24 25.54
N ARG A 51 -21.14 -4.56 25.85
CA ARG A 51 -22.05 -5.19 24.89
C ARG A 51 -22.36 -4.38 23.65
N THR A 52 -22.39 -3.06 23.76
CA THR A 52 -22.63 -2.18 22.61
C THR A 52 -21.36 -1.94 21.80
N VAL A 53 -20.20 -2.04 22.45
CA VAL A 53 -18.88 -1.79 21.83
C VAL A 53 -18.26 -3.06 21.24
N GLU A 54 -18.45 -4.22 21.85
CA GLU A 54 -17.92 -5.52 21.39
C GLU A 54 -18.27 -5.84 19.93
N PRO A 55 -19.54 -5.78 19.48
CA PRO A 55 -19.87 -6.05 18.07
C PRO A 55 -19.20 -5.03 17.13
N LYS A 56 -19.03 -3.77 17.57
CA LYS A 56 -18.32 -2.75 16.78
C LYS A 56 -16.83 -3.04 16.69
N ARG A 57 -16.21 -3.51 17.76
CA ARG A 57 -14.80 -3.93 17.77
C ARG A 57 -14.57 -5.13 16.86
N LEU A 58 -15.48 -6.11 16.87
CA LEU A 58 -15.42 -7.26 15.96
C LEU A 58 -15.60 -6.84 14.50
N ALA A 59 -16.58 -5.98 14.21
CA ALA A 59 -16.79 -5.44 12.87
C ALA A 59 -15.57 -4.64 12.37
N LEU A 60 -14.99 -3.82 13.24
CA LEU A 60 -13.76 -3.07 12.92
C LEU A 60 -12.58 -4.00 12.65
N ALA A 61 -12.38 -5.03 13.48
CA ALA A 61 -11.30 -5.99 13.30
C ALA A 61 -11.44 -6.74 11.96
N LYS A 62 -12.67 -7.15 11.60
CA LYS A 62 -12.96 -7.78 10.32
C LYS A 62 -12.68 -6.85 9.14
N ALA A 63 -13.19 -5.62 9.19
CA ALA A 63 -12.97 -4.63 8.14
C ALA A 63 -11.49 -4.25 8.00
N GLN A 64 -10.75 -4.17 9.11
CA GLN A 64 -9.32 -3.91 9.08
C GLN A 64 -8.54 -5.08 8.44
N GLN A 65 -8.89 -6.32 8.75
CA GLN A 65 -8.29 -7.49 8.09
C GLN A 65 -8.55 -7.48 6.59
N GLU A 66 -9.79 -7.22 6.16
CA GLU A 66 -10.12 -7.09 4.73
C GLU A 66 -9.31 -5.96 4.08
N LEU A 67 -9.24 -4.79 4.71
CA LEU A 67 -8.45 -3.66 4.22
C LEU A 67 -6.96 -4.01 4.08
N ASP A 68 -6.38 -4.65 5.09
CA ASP A 68 -4.96 -5.02 5.09
C ASP A 68 -4.65 -6.00 3.95
N THR A 69 -5.53 -6.97 3.69
CA THR A 69 -5.37 -7.91 2.57
C THR A 69 -5.42 -7.19 1.22
N VAL A 70 -6.38 -6.29 1.03
CA VAL A 70 -6.53 -5.52 -0.22
C VAL A 70 -5.35 -4.58 -0.43
N MET A 71 -4.89 -3.90 0.63
CA MET A 71 -3.75 -2.98 0.56
C MET A 71 -2.44 -3.73 0.27
N SER A 72 -2.26 -4.92 0.83
CA SER A 72 -1.11 -5.78 0.51
C SER A 72 -1.11 -6.17 -0.98
N LEU A 73 -2.26 -6.64 -1.48
CA LEU A 73 -2.43 -7.00 -2.89
C LEU A 73 -2.19 -5.77 -3.80
N LEU A 74 -2.74 -4.62 -3.44
CA LEU A 74 -2.58 -3.38 -4.21
C LEU A 74 -1.09 -3.01 -4.33
N ARG A 75 -0.33 -3.05 -3.23
CA ARG A 75 1.11 -2.77 -3.24
C ARG A 75 1.87 -3.75 -4.12
N GLU A 76 1.52 -5.04 -4.07
CA GLU A 76 2.12 -6.05 -4.94
C GLU A 76 1.87 -5.74 -6.42
N LYS A 77 0.63 -5.39 -6.78
CA LYS A 77 0.28 -5.05 -8.17
C LYS A 77 0.98 -3.76 -8.63
N GLN A 78 1.04 -2.74 -7.79
CA GLN A 78 1.75 -1.50 -8.09
C GLN A 78 3.25 -1.73 -8.30
N SER A 79 3.89 -2.56 -7.46
CA SER A 79 5.30 -2.93 -7.62
C SER A 79 5.55 -3.68 -8.94
N LYS A 80 4.68 -4.64 -9.28
CA LYS A 80 4.75 -5.36 -10.56
C LYS A 80 4.57 -4.43 -11.75
N LEU A 81 3.64 -3.48 -11.67
CA LEU A 81 3.42 -2.49 -12.73
C LEU A 81 4.68 -1.62 -12.92
N ALA A 82 5.24 -1.08 -11.84
CA ALA A 82 6.44 -0.26 -11.90
C ALA A 82 7.64 -1.01 -12.51
N ALA A 83 7.79 -2.31 -12.20
CA ALA A 83 8.83 -3.14 -12.80
C ALA A 83 8.64 -3.34 -14.31
N VAL A 84 7.40 -3.53 -14.76
CA VAL A 84 7.07 -3.65 -16.19
C VAL A 84 7.32 -2.33 -16.91
N GLU A 85 6.88 -1.20 -16.35
CA GLU A 85 7.12 0.13 -16.91
C GLU A 85 8.61 0.44 -17.04
N ALA A 86 9.41 0.11 -16.01
CA ALA A 86 10.86 0.25 -16.06
C ALA A 86 11.48 -0.59 -17.17
N LYS A 87 10.99 -1.83 -17.38
CA LYS A 87 11.49 -2.70 -18.45
C LYS A 87 11.12 -2.17 -19.84
N ILE A 88 9.91 -1.64 -19.99
CA ILE A 88 9.48 -0.99 -21.23
C ILE A 88 10.38 0.20 -21.54
N ALA A 89 10.67 1.05 -20.56
CA ALA A 89 11.55 2.21 -20.73
C ALA A 89 12.97 1.80 -21.15
N GLU A 90 13.52 0.74 -20.54
CA GLU A 90 14.83 0.19 -20.93
C GLU A 90 14.83 -0.34 -22.37
N LEU A 91 13.82 -1.11 -22.75
CA LEU A 91 13.68 -1.66 -24.10
C LEU A 91 13.49 -0.54 -25.14
N GLN A 92 12.70 0.48 -24.83
CA GLN A 92 12.52 1.63 -25.70
C GLN A 92 13.84 2.36 -25.93
N LYS A 93 14.61 2.60 -24.86
CA LYS A 93 15.94 3.22 -24.97
C LYS A 93 16.88 2.38 -25.84
N SER A 94 16.96 1.07 -25.60
CA SER A 94 17.82 0.18 -26.39
C SER A 94 17.40 0.11 -27.86
N TYR A 95 16.09 0.17 -28.13
CA TYR A 95 15.55 0.26 -29.47
C TYR A 95 15.98 1.56 -30.15
N ASP A 96 15.80 2.70 -29.50
CA ASP A 96 16.15 4.02 -30.05
C ASP A 96 17.67 4.12 -30.33
N ASP A 97 18.51 3.62 -29.42
CA ASP A 97 19.97 3.55 -29.59
C ASP A 97 20.34 2.66 -30.81
N SER A 98 19.70 1.50 -30.96
CA SER A 98 19.94 0.59 -32.08
C SER A 98 19.50 1.18 -33.41
N VAL A 99 18.36 1.89 -33.43
CA VAL A 99 17.86 2.60 -34.60
C VAL A 99 18.83 3.73 -34.98
N ALA A 100 19.34 4.49 -34.02
CA ALA A 100 20.30 5.55 -34.25
C ALA A 100 21.63 5.02 -34.84
N GLU A 101 22.18 3.94 -34.29
CA GLU A 101 23.39 3.31 -34.82
C GLU A 101 23.16 2.71 -36.21
N LYS A 102 22.01 2.08 -36.46
CA LYS A 102 21.63 1.62 -37.81
C LYS A 102 21.66 2.77 -38.80
N GLN A 103 20.99 3.89 -38.50
CA GLN A 103 20.95 5.06 -39.39
C GLN A 103 22.36 5.65 -39.63
N LYS A 104 23.20 5.68 -38.60
CA LYS A 104 24.59 6.13 -38.71
C LYS A 104 25.41 5.22 -39.62
N LEU A 105 25.27 3.90 -39.49
CA LEU A 105 25.92 2.93 -40.37
C LEU A 105 25.44 3.08 -41.82
N GLU A 106 24.13 3.23 -42.04
CA GLU A 106 23.56 3.48 -43.38
C GLU A 106 24.16 4.74 -44.03
N ARG A 107 24.28 5.84 -43.27
CA ARG A 107 24.93 7.08 -43.74
C ARG A 107 26.42 6.86 -44.07
N ASN A 108 27.13 6.11 -43.24
CA ASN A 108 28.55 5.80 -43.46
C ASN A 108 28.76 4.94 -44.71
N ILE A 109 27.89 3.94 -44.92
CA ILE A 109 27.88 3.10 -46.13
C ILE A 109 27.64 3.96 -47.36
N ALA A 110 26.61 4.82 -47.35
CA ALA A 110 26.31 5.71 -48.47
C ALA A 110 27.49 6.65 -48.80
N THR A 111 28.11 7.22 -47.77
CA THR A 111 29.28 8.09 -47.92
C THR A 111 30.48 7.35 -48.52
N THR A 112 30.75 6.14 -48.03
CA THR A 112 31.88 5.31 -48.48
C THR A 112 31.67 4.83 -49.91
N ALA A 113 30.47 4.37 -50.25
CA ALA A 113 30.10 4.02 -51.63
C ALA A 113 30.28 5.21 -52.59
N GLY A 114 29.86 6.41 -52.17
CA GLY A 114 30.10 7.64 -52.93
C GLY A 114 31.58 7.96 -53.12
N ARG A 115 32.40 7.80 -52.07
CA ARG A 115 33.87 7.96 -52.15
C ARG A 115 34.50 6.94 -53.10
N LEU A 116 34.12 5.67 -53.00
CA LEU A 116 34.63 4.58 -53.82
C LEU A 116 34.31 4.80 -55.30
N LYS A 117 33.07 5.22 -55.61
CA LYS A 117 32.66 5.58 -56.98
C LYS A 117 33.49 6.74 -57.55
N ARG A 118 33.78 7.78 -56.77
CA ARG A 118 34.63 8.90 -57.19
C ARG A 118 36.08 8.46 -57.39
N SER A 119 36.63 7.67 -56.46
CA SER A 119 37.98 7.13 -56.54
C SER A 119 38.17 6.28 -57.79
N SER A 120 37.23 5.35 -58.07
CA SER A 120 37.25 4.53 -59.27
C SER A 120 37.26 5.36 -60.55
N LYS A 121 36.44 6.42 -60.64
CA LYS A 121 36.45 7.33 -61.79
C LYS A 121 37.80 8.03 -61.97
N LEU A 122 38.41 8.51 -60.88
CA LEU A 122 39.73 9.13 -60.92
C LEU A 122 40.78 8.12 -61.39
N THR A 123 40.80 6.90 -60.85
CA THR A 123 41.75 5.86 -61.27
C THR A 123 41.65 5.56 -62.77
N THR A 124 40.43 5.45 -63.31
CA THR A 124 40.24 5.26 -64.76
C THR A 124 40.76 6.46 -65.55
N ALA A 125 40.40 7.69 -65.17
CA ALA A 125 40.86 8.89 -65.87
C ALA A 125 42.38 9.07 -65.84
N LEU A 126 43.03 8.81 -64.70
CA LEU A 126 44.50 8.86 -64.58
C LEU A 126 45.18 7.76 -65.41
N ALA A 127 44.61 6.56 -65.49
CA ALA A 127 45.17 5.49 -66.32
C ALA A 127 45.15 5.86 -67.82
N ASP A 128 44.07 6.50 -68.27
CA ASP A 128 43.97 7.02 -69.65
C ASP A 128 44.98 8.14 -69.91
N GLU A 129 45.21 9.04 -68.94
CA GLU A 129 46.22 10.11 -69.03
C GLU A 129 47.65 9.57 -69.02
N GLN A 130 47.94 8.51 -68.26
CA GLN A 130 49.26 7.86 -68.23
C GLN A 130 49.65 7.28 -69.60
N ILE A 131 48.71 6.69 -70.34
CA ILE A 131 48.98 6.19 -71.71
C ILE A 131 49.24 7.36 -72.68
N ARG A 132 48.70 8.54 -72.38
CA ARG A 132 48.80 9.73 -73.23
C ARG A 132 50.11 10.49 -73.06
N TRP A 133 50.78 10.36 -71.92
CA TRP A 133 52.07 11.00 -71.63
C TRP A 133 53.25 10.11 -72.03
#